data_AF-A0A916MBV1-F1
#
_entry.id   AF-A0A916MBV1-F1
#
_cell.length_a   1.000
_cell.length_b   1.000
_cell.length_c   1.000
_cell.angle_alpha   90.00
_cell.angle_beta   90.00
_cell.angle_gamma   90.00
#
_symmetry.space_group_name_H-M   'P 1'
#
loop_
_entity.id
_entity.type
_entity.pdbx_description
1 polymer ?
#
loop_
_entity_poly.entity_id
_entity_poly.type
_entity_poly.pdbx_seq_one_letter_code
_entity_poly.pdbx_strand_id
1 'polypeptide(L)'
;MDELALLCETCGYELKGLEDSRTCPECGRLIFDSQPNHRLGSPWQRSPGLFSWARTLWQTLRRPRLTFSQVHIDARWAALLIANLVLAATIFVAPLWGTFVGDPARHARRESGLGAMAIQVAAAVVEILMIAGVLFILTWIEYAGIRFFSRRRRWRLTRAAAWQVCAHASFGWMFCGIFVGFALAALFSVQRLFGLAPTGRVDLRSMGIQFNEDWYVILGIGGPLLACFAGVVIFEVLVYKGVRACRYAATAPAPIRT
;
A
#
# COMPACT_ATOMS: atom_id res chain seq x y z
N MET A 1 -16.85 27.58 -7.73
CA MET A 1 -15.46 27.70 -7.24
C MET A 1 -14.55 27.25 -8.35
N ASP A 2 -13.61 28.10 -8.74
CA ASP A 2 -12.64 27.83 -9.80
C ASP A 2 -11.71 26.67 -9.35
N GLU A 3 -11.78 25.51 -10.03
CA GLU A 3 -10.99 24.32 -9.69
C GLU A 3 -9.48 24.58 -9.88
N LEU A 4 -9.14 25.64 -10.61
CA LEU A 4 -7.78 26.10 -10.89
C LEU A 4 -7.26 27.14 -9.89
N ALA A 5 -8.07 27.55 -8.91
CA ALA A 5 -7.61 28.50 -7.90
C ALA A 5 -6.51 27.88 -7.02
N LEU A 6 -5.32 28.47 -7.08
CA LEU A 6 -4.18 28.11 -6.25
C LEU A 6 -4.51 28.33 -4.77
N LEU A 7 -4.36 27.29 -3.96
CA LEU A 7 -4.55 27.34 -2.52
C LEU A 7 -3.22 27.16 -1.78
N CYS A 8 -3.11 27.74 -0.59
CA CYS A 8 -2.03 27.40 0.33
C CYS A 8 -2.15 25.93 0.75
N GLU A 9 -1.10 25.13 0.52
CA GLU A 9 -1.13 23.70 0.83
C GLU A 9 -1.30 23.37 2.32
N THR A 10 -1.04 24.35 3.19
CA THR A 10 -1.11 24.17 4.66
C THR A 10 -2.49 24.49 5.23
N CYS A 11 -2.98 25.71 5.01
CA CYS A 11 -4.24 26.19 5.58
C CYS A 11 -5.43 26.16 4.61
N GLY A 12 -5.20 26.11 3.29
CA GLY A 12 -6.25 26.14 2.27
C GLY A 12 -6.74 27.55 1.87
N TYR A 13 -6.05 28.63 2.28
CA TYR A 13 -6.35 30.00 1.87
C TYR A 13 -6.12 30.19 0.36
N GLU A 14 -6.97 30.98 -0.31
CA GLU A 14 -6.88 31.24 -1.75
C GLU A 14 -5.78 32.26 -2.06
N LEU A 15 -4.84 31.91 -2.94
CA LEU A 15 -3.64 32.70 -3.24
C LEU A 15 -3.74 33.46 -4.57
N LYS A 16 -4.92 33.49 -5.18
CA LYS A 16 -5.15 34.15 -6.47
C LYS A 16 -4.86 35.66 -6.37
N GLY A 17 -3.98 36.15 -7.25
CA GLY A 17 -3.63 37.57 -7.33
C GLY A 17 -2.59 38.03 -6.31
N LEU A 18 -2.03 37.12 -5.50
CA LEU A 18 -0.90 37.44 -4.61
C LEU A 18 0.43 37.17 -5.32
N GLU A 19 1.45 37.96 -5.00
CA GLU A 19 2.82 37.75 -5.48
C GLU A 19 3.44 36.49 -4.86
N ASP A 20 4.13 35.69 -5.68
CA ASP A 20 4.70 34.40 -5.27
C ASP A 20 5.75 34.48 -4.15
N SER A 21 6.43 35.61 -4.04
CA SER A 21 7.46 35.87 -3.02
C SER A 21 6.88 36.21 -1.64
N ARG A 22 5.57 36.45 -1.54
CA ARG A 22 4.91 36.77 -0.26
C ARG A 22 4.59 35.52 0.54
N THR A 23 4.31 35.73 1.82
CA THR A 23 3.78 34.71 2.72
C THR A 23 2.26 34.68 2.66
N CYS A 24 1.69 33.50 2.96
CA CYS A 24 0.25 33.30 3.09
C CYS A 24 -0.26 34.13 4.28
N PRO A 25 -1.28 34.99 4.10
CA PRO A 25 -1.81 35.84 5.17
C PRO A 25 -2.33 35.09 6.41
N GLU A 26 -2.78 33.85 6.24
CA GLU A 26 -3.39 33.06 7.33
C GLU A 26 -2.36 32.28 8.17
N CYS A 27 -1.32 31.74 7.53
CA CYS A 27 -0.42 30.78 8.19
C CYS A 27 1.07 31.11 8.04
N GLY A 28 1.42 32.17 7.32
CA GLY A 28 2.80 32.61 7.14
C GLY A 28 3.65 31.76 6.19
N ARG A 29 3.14 30.65 5.64
CA ARG A 29 3.89 29.83 4.66
C ARG A 29 4.14 30.61 3.36
N LEU A 30 5.33 30.49 2.78
CA LEU A 30 5.64 31.08 1.47
C LEU A 30 4.68 30.58 0.38
N ILE A 31 4.16 31.50 -0.44
CA ILE A 31 3.24 31.19 -1.53
C ILE A 31 3.92 30.31 -2.57
N PHE A 32 5.18 30.61 -2.87
CA PHE A 32 6.07 29.81 -3.73
C PHE A 32 6.05 28.30 -3.39
N ASP A 33 6.10 27.95 -2.09
CA ASP A 33 6.10 26.55 -1.64
C ASP A 33 4.77 25.81 -1.87
N SER A 34 3.71 26.53 -2.24
CA SER A 34 2.39 25.95 -2.54
C SER A 34 2.15 25.77 -4.05
N GLN A 35 3.09 26.20 -4.90
CA GLN A 35 2.94 26.05 -6.34
C GLN A 35 3.10 24.59 -6.78
N PRO A 36 2.31 24.12 -7.78
CA PRO A 36 2.46 22.78 -8.33
C PRO A 36 3.87 22.46 -8.81
N ASN A 37 4.57 23.45 -9.38
CA ASN A 37 5.93 23.31 -9.91
C ASN A 37 6.98 23.06 -8.82
N HIS A 38 6.68 23.37 -7.55
CA HIS A 38 7.58 23.11 -6.44
C HIS A 38 7.57 21.63 -5.98
N ARG A 39 6.60 20.83 -6.46
CA ARG A 39 6.54 19.39 -6.22
C ARG A 39 7.51 18.67 -7.15
N LEU A 40 8.74 18.48 -6.68
CA LEU A 40 9.83 17.83 -7.42
C LEU A 40 9.52 16.37 -7.83
N GLY A 41 8.55 15.72 -7.20
CA GLY A 41 8.25 14.30 -7.38
C GLY A 41 9.04 13.40 -6.43
N SER A 42 8.52 12.19 -6.20
CA SER A 42 9.27 11.14 -5.52
C SER A 42 10.51 10.71 -6.33
N PRO A 43 11.53 10.08 -5.72
CA PRO A 43 12.67 9.56 -6.48
C PRO A 43 12.26 8.70 -7.69
N TRP A 44 11.22 7.88 -7.54
CA TRP A 44 10.67 7.07 -8.64
C TRP A 44 10.05 7.93 -9.76
N GLN A 45 9.28 8.97 -9.42
CA GLN A 45 8.69 9.87 -10.43
C GLN A 45 9.76 10.64 -11.22
N ARG A 46 10.88 10.99 -10.58
CA ARG A 46 11.98 11.73 -11.24
C ARG A 46 12.82 10.85 -12.16
N SER A 47 13.07 9.61 -11.75
CA SER A 47 13.92 8.68 -12.49
C SER A 47 13.48 7.24 -12.21
N PRO A 48 12.49 6.69 -12.95
CA PRO A 48 11.98 5.34 -12.70
C PRO A 48 13.09 4.29 -12.81
N GLY A 49 13.21 3.43 -11.79
CA GLY A 49 14.23 2.39 -11.69
C GLY A 49 14.21 1.69 -10.33
N LEU A 50 14.84 0.51 -10.22
CA LEU A 50 14.76 -0.31 -8.99
C LEU A 50 15.28 0.42 -7.74
N PHE A 51 16.41 1.14 -7.87
CA PHE A 51 16.97 1.90 -6.74
C PHE A 51 16.12 3.10 -6.33
N SER A 52 15.56 3.82 -7.30
CA SER A 52 14.69 4.97 -7.01
C SER A 52 13.33 4.52 -6.48
N TRP A 53 12.83 3.36 -6.90
CA TRP A 53 11.68 2.68 -6.31
C TRP A 53 11.95 2.37 -4.84
N ALA A 54 13.00 1.60 -4.53
CA ALA A 54 13.35 1.23 -3.17
C ALA A 54 13.55 2.47 -2.27
N ARG A 55 14.22 3.50 -2.79
CA ARG A 55 14.39 4.79 -2.10
C ARG A 55 13.04 5.49 -1.85
N THR A 56 12.12 5.44 -2.81
CA THR A 56 10.76 5.98 -2.67
C THR A 56 10.00 5.25 -1.57
N LEU A 57 10.03 3.92 -1.55
CA LEU A 57 9.37 3.13 -0.51
C LEU A 57 9.92 3.46 0.89
N TRP A 58 11.24 3.52 1.00
CA TRP A 58 11.92 3.85 2.25
C TRP A 58 11.57 5.25 2.76
N GLN A 59 11.56 6.24 1.87
CA GLN A 59 11.21 7.61 2.21
C GLN A 59 9.73 7.73 2.60
N THR A 60 8.82 7.07 1.86
CA THR A 60 7.40 7.02 2.19
C THR A 60 7.17 6.42 3.57
N LEU A 61 7.90 5.36 3.94
CA LEU A 61 7.79 4.73 5.24
C LEU A 61 8.36 5.61 6.37
N ARG A 62 9.57 6.15 6.20
CA ARG A 62 10.27 6.91 7.25
C ARG A 62 9.78 8.34 7.42
N ARG A 63 9.41 9.01 6.34
CA ARG A 63 9.05 10.43 6.32
C ARG A 63 7.82 10.68 5.42
N PRO A 64 6.68 10.01 5.66
CA PRO A 64 5.52 10.04 4.76
C PRO A 64 5.05 11.46 4.46
N ARG A 65 4.97 12.32 5.48
CA ARG A 65 4.53 13.72 5.31
C ARG A 65 5.41 14.49 4.31
N LEU A 66 6.72 14.35 4.40
CA LEU A 66 7.68 15.03 3.52
C LEU A 66 7.60 14.46 2.10
N THR A 67 7.51 13.13 1.98
CA THR A 67 7.39 12.48 0.67
C THR A 67 6.11 12.94 -0.04
N PHE A 68 4.95 12.87 0.62
CA PHE A 68 3.68 13.28 0.01
C PHE A 68 3.58 14.78 -0.29
N SER A 69 4.28 15.66 0.45
CA SER A 69 4.39 17.07 0.08
C SER A 69 5.25 17.29 -1.17
N GLN A 70 6.12 16.36 -1.52
CA GLN A 70 7.00 16.45 -2.70
C GLN A 70 6.44 15.72 -3.92
N VAL A 71 5.54 14.75 -3.75
CA VAL A 71 4.96 13.95 -4.85
C VAL A 71 4.29 14.85 -5.88
N HIS A 72 4.63 14.60 -7.15
CA HIS A 72 4.04 15.29 -8.28
C HIS A 72 2.61 14.76 -8.49
N ILE A 73 1.67 15.68 -8.74
CA ILE A 73 0.24 15.36 -8.85
C ILE A 73 -0.16 15.29 -10.33
N ASP A 74 0.02 14.12 -10.93
CA ASP A 74 -0.34 13.83 -12.32
C ASP A 74 -0.87 12.39 -12.48
N ALA A 75 -1.67 12.14 -13.51
CA ALA A 75 -2.37 10.85 -13.70
C ALA A 75 -1.48 9.74 -14.28
N ARG A 76 -0.21 10.02 -14.62
CA ARG A 76 0.61 9.14 -15.47
C ARG A 76 1.32 8.00 -14.75
N TRP A 77 1.30 7.95 -13.41
CA TRP A 77 2.13 6.99 -12.65
C TRP A 77 1.41 5.75 -12.14
N ALA A 78 0.50 5.19 -12.95
CA ALA A 78 -0.12 3.89 -12.67
C ALA A 78 0.92 2.76 -12.50
N ALA A 79 2.09 2.88 -13.14
CA ALA A 79 3.17 1.90 -13.06
C ALA A 79 3.69 1.66 -11.62
N LEU A 80 3.75 2.70 -10.78
CA LEU A 80 4.20 2.53 -9.38
C LEU A 80 3.21 1.67 -8.59
N LEU A 81 1.91 1.93 -8.75
CA LEU A 81 0.86 1.14 -8.13
C LEU A 81 0.95 -0.32 -8.59
N ILE A 82 1.00 -0.56 -9.91
CA ILE A 82 1.09 -1.92 -10.48
C ILE A 82 2.31 -2.66 -9.92
N ALA A 83 3.49 -2.03 -9.93
CA ALA A 83 4.71 -2.62 -9.40
C ALA A 83 4.58 -2.99 -7.92
N ASN A 84 4.00 -2.09 -7.11
CA ASN A 84 3.78 -2.36 -5.69
C ASN A 84 2.78 -3.49 -5.46
N LEU A 85 1.68 -3.54 -6.21
CA LEU A 85 0.66 -4.58 -6.06
C LEU A 85 1.16 -5.95 -6.49
N VAL A 86 1.87 -6.04 -7.62
CA VAL A 86 2.48 -7.31 -8.08
C VAL A 86 3.48 -7.81 -7.05
N LEU A 87 4.37 -6.95 -6.56
CA LEU A 87 5.36 -7.38 -5.57
C LEU A 87 4.71 -7.75 -4.23
N ALA A 88 3.70 -7.00 -3.77
CA ALA A 88 2.94 -7.36 -2.57
C ALA A 88 2.27 -8.72 -2.71
N ALA A 89 1.64 -9.00 -3.86
CA ALA A 89 1.04 -10.29 -4.16
C ALA A 89 2.09 -11.41 -4.17
N THR A 90 3.25 -11.21 -4.81
CA THR A 90 4.34 -12.20 -4.80
C THR A 90 4.82 -12.51 -3.38
N ILE A 91 5.04 -11.48 -2.54
CA ILE A 91 5.46 -11.66 -1.15
C ILE A 91 4.38 -12.36 -0.32
N PHE A 92 3.10 -12.14 -0.63
CA PHE A 92 1.97 -12.76 0.07
C PHE A 92 1.78 -14.23 -0.31
N VAL A 93 1.89 -14.57 -1.60
CA VAL A 93 1.68 -15.93 -2.12
C VAL A 93 2.83 -16.86 -1.73
N ALA A 94 4.08 -16.39 -1.75
CA ALA A 94 5.26 -17.25 -1.57
C ALA A 94 5.27 -18.05 -0.25
N PRO A 95 4.98 -17.48 0.94
CA PRO A 95 4.90 -18.25 2.18
C PRO A 95 3.77 -19.28 2.17
N LEU A 96 2.62 -18.93 1.59
CA LEU A 96 1.43 -19.80 1.55
C LEU A 96 1.68 -21.03 0.68
N TRP A 97 2.38 -20.88 -0.44
CA TRP A 97 2.81 -22.00 -1.27
C TRP A 97 3.69 -22.98 -0.49
N GLY A 98 4.72 -22.45 0.17
CA GLY A 98 5.65 -23.27 0.96
C GLY A 98 4.95 -24.06 2.07
N THR A 99 3.92 -23.50 2.70
CA THR A 99 3.22 -24.14 3.82
C THR A 99 2.07 -25.05 3.41
N PHE A 100 1.25 -24.66 2.43
CA PHE A 100 -0.01 -25.36 2.12
C PHE A 100 0.06 -26.28 0.91
N VAL A 101 0.75 -25.85 -0.16
CA VAL A 101 0.89 -26.65 -1.40
C VAL A 101 2.12 -27.57 -1.30
N GLY A 102 3.07 -27.21 -0.44
CA GLY A 102 4.35 -27.87 -0.32
C GLY A 102 5.39 -27.21 -1.21
N ASP A 103 6.66 -27.38 -0.86
CA ASP A 103 7.78 -26.76 -1.57
C ASP A 103 7.78 -27.21 -3.05
N PRO A 104 7.50 -26.31 -4.02
CA PRO A 104 7.48 -26.66 -5.44
C PRO A 104 8.84 -27.19 -5.91
N ALA A 105 9.94 -26.74 -5.29
CA ALA A 105 11.27 -27.28 -5.57
C ALA A 105 11.43 -28.74 -5.09
N ARG A 106 10.63 -29.22 -4.12
CA ARG A 106 10.57 -30.65 -3.77
C ARG A 106 9.72 -31.44 -4.77
N HIS A 107 8.61 -30.88 -5.26
CA HIS A 107 7.79 -31.54 -6.26
C HIS A 107 8.53 -31.66 -7.60
N ALA A 108 9.15 -30.57 -8.08
CA ALA A 108 9.96 -30.58 -9.29
C ALA A 108 11.17 -31.55 -9.23
N ARG A 109 11.69 -31.84 -8.03
CA ARG A 109 12.75 -32.84 -7.84
C ARG A 109 12.27 -34.28 -7.92
N ARG A 110 11.00 -34.55 -7.61
CA ARG A 110 10.40 -35.90 -7.66
C ARG A 110 9.78 -36.18 -9.03
N GLU A 111 9.16 -35.18 -9.63
CA GLU A 111 8.53 -35.25 -10.94
C GLU A 111 9.44 -34.54 -11.96
N SER A 112 10.34 -35.29 -12.59
CA SER A 112 11.43 -34.75 -13.42
C SER A 112 10.99 -34.27 -14.82
N GLY A 113 9.83 -33.60 -14.94
CA GLY A 113 9.28 -33.15 -16.22
C GLY A 113 9.19 -31.64 -16.35
N LEU A 114 9.68 -31.08 -17.47
CA LEU A 114 9.51 -29.66 -17.82
C LEU A 114 8.03 -29.22 -17.79
N GLY A 115 7.12 -30.14 -18.15
CA GLY A 115 5.67 -29.89 -18.09
C GLY A 115 5.15 -29.65 -16.68
N ALA A 116 5.58 -30.44 -15.69
CA ALA A 116 5.17 -30.26 -14.29
C ALA A 116 5.67 -28.91 -13.73
N MET A 117 6.91 -28.53 -14.06
CA MET A 117 7.46 -27.22 -13.69
C MET A 117 6.69 -26.07 -14.33
N ALA A 118 6.34 -26.19 -15.62
CA ALA A 118 5.57 -25.17 -16.33
C ALA A 118 4.17 -24.97 -15.72
N ILE A 119 3.48 -26.06 -15.37
CA ILE A 119 2.17 -26.02 -14.70
C ILE A 119 2.28 -25.32 -13.35
N GLN A 120 3.31 -25.62 -12.55
CA GLN A 120 3.53 -24.97 -11.25
C GLN A 120 3.80 -23.47 -11.40
N VAL A 121 4.66 -23.06 -12.33
CA VAL A 121 4.94 -21.64 -12.59
C VAL A 121 3.67 -20.93 -13.06
N ALA A 122 2.88 -21.55 -13.95
CA ALA A 122 1.62 -20.99 -14.42
C ALA A 122 0.62 -20.81 -13.27
N ALA A 123 0.46 -21.80 -12.39
CA ALA A 123 -0.40 -21.71 -11.22
C ALA A 123 0.03 -20.56 -10.29
N ALA A 124 1.33 -20.45 -9.99
CA ALA A 124 1.85 -19.35 -9.17
C ALA A 124 1.60 -17.97 -9.79
N VAL A 125 1.81 -17.83 -11.10
CA VAL A 125 1.51 -16.57 -11.81
C VAL A 125 0.03 -16.23 -11.74
N VAL A 126 -0.87 -17.20 -11.97
CA VAL A 126 -2.32 -16.99 -11.87
C VAL A 126 -2.71 -16.53 -10.46
N GLU A 127 -2.19 -17.17 -9.42
CA GLU A 127 -2.45 -16.76 -8.03
C GLU A 127 -1.93 -15.37 -7.71
N ILE A 128 -0.70 -15.03 -8.13
CA ILE A 128 -0.14 -13.68 -7.96
C ILE A 128 -1.04 -12.64 -8.65
N LEU A 129 -1.51 -12.91 -9.87
CA LEU A 129 -2.41 -12.01 -10.58
C LEU A 129 -3.77 -11.88 -9.90
N MET A 130 -4.32 -12.97 -9.37
CA MET A 130 -5.58 -12.94 -8.60
C MET A 130 -5.43 -12.09 -7.33
N ILE A 131 -4.38 -12.31 -6.53
CA ILE A 131 -4.13 -11.52 -5.31
C ILE A 131 -3.85 -10.06 -5.66
N ALA A 132 -3.06 -9.78 -6.70
CA ALA A 132 -2.83 -8.41 -7.16
C ALA A 132 -4.14 -7.72 -7.60
N GLY A 133 -5.05 -8.45 -8.24
CA GLY A 133 -6.39 -7.98 -8.58
C GLY A 133 -7.24 -7.63 -7.35
N VAL A 134 -7.23 -8.49 -6.33
CA VAL A 134 -7.90 -8.21 -5.04
C VAL A 134 -7.33 -6.96 -4.38
N LEU A 135 -6.00 -6.85 -4.28
CA LEU A 135 -5.34 -5.67 -3.70
C LEU A 135 -5.61 -4.39 -4.51
N PHE A 136 -5.73 -4.51 -5.83
CA PHE A 136 -6.14 -3.39 -6.69
C PHE A 136 -7.57 -2.94 -6.36
N ILE A 137 -8.52 -3.87 -6.23
CA ILE A 137 -9.92 -3.56 -5.88
C ILE A 137 -9.99 -2.89 -4.51
N LEU A 138 -9.28 -3.41 -3.51
CA LEU A 138 -9.20 -2.81 -2.18
C LEU A 138 -8.60 -1.39 -2.23
N THR A 139 -7.53 -1.19 -3.00
CA THR A 139 -6.92 0.13 -3.20
C THR A 139 -7.88 1.09 -3.92
N TRP A 140 -8.68 0.59 -4.85
CA TRP A 140 -9.70 1.38 -5.55
C TRP A 140 -10.87 1.77 -4.62
N ILE A 141 -11.31 0.86 -3.74
CA ILE A 141 -12.28 1.16 -2.68
C ILE A 141 -11.76 2.29 -1.80
N GLU A 142 -10.48 2.23 -1.39
CA GLU A 142 -9.89 3.28 -0.57
C GLU A 142 -9.80 4.62 -1.33
N TYR A 143 -9.40 4.60 -2.60
CA TYR A 143 -9.48 5.77 -3.46
C TYR A 143 -10.89 6.38 -3.48
N ALA A 144 -11.93 5.55 -3.63
CA ALA A 144 -13.33 6.02 -3.59
C ALA A 144 -13.70 6.60 -2.22
N GLY A 145 -13.27 5.97 -1.12
CA GLY A 145 -13.45 6.43 0.25
C GLY A 145 -12.81 7.80 0.50
N ILE A 146 -11.54 7.97 0.13
CA ILE A 146 -10.81 9.25 0.19
C ILE A 146 -11.59 10.35 -0.55
N ARG A 147 -12.10 10.05 -1.75
CA ARG A 147 -12.87 10.99 -2.57
C ARG A 147 -14.20 11.37 -1.92
N PHE A 148 -14.88 10.42 -1.29
CA PHE A 148 -16.10 10.66 -0.55
C PHE A 148 -15.85 11.55 0.68
N PHE A 149 -14.88 11.18 1.52
CA PHE A 149 -14.56 11.92 2.75
C PHE A 149 -13.96 13.31 2.49
N SER A 150 -13.14 13.48 1.44
CA SER A 150 -12.59 14.79 1.07
C SER A 150 -13.68 15.78 0.69
N ARG A 151 -14.69 15.35 -0.10
CA ARG A 151 -15.87 16.18 -0.43
C ARG A 151 -16.64 16.59 0.83
N ARG A 152 -16.90 15.64 1.74
CA ARG A 152 -17.65 15.92 2.98
C ARG A 152 -16.90 16.86 3.93
N ARG A 153 -15.56 16.79 3.97
CA ARG A 153 -14.69 17.65 4.79
C ARG A 153 -14.26 18.94 4.09
N ARG A 154 -14.79 19.24 2.90
CA ARG A 154 -14.42 20.39 2.06
C ARG A 154 -12.90 20.49 1.78
N TRP A 155 -12.22 19.35 1.70
CA TRP A 155 -10.84 19.29 1.23
C TRP A 155 -10.82 19.36 -0.30
N ARG A 156 -9.91 20.16 -0.87
CA ARG A 156 -9.69 20.26 -2.33
C ARG A 156 -8.67 19.24 -2.81
N LEU A 157 -8.80 18.00 -2.37
CA LEU A 157 -7.96 16.91 -2.86
C LEU A 157 -8.43 16.55 -4.28
N THR A 158 -7.56 16.64 -5.28
CA THR A 158 -7.92 16.28 -6.67
C THR A 158 -7.98 14.76 -6.86
N ARG A 159 -8.56 14.29 -7.99
CA ARG A 159 -8.57 12.85 -8.33
C ARG A 159 -7.15 12.31 -8.51
N ALA A 160 -6.31 13.06 -9.22
CA ALA A 160 -4.90 12.73 -9.41
C ALA A 160 -4.16 12.64 -8.07
N ALA A 161 -4.41 13.57 -7.15
CA ALA A 161 -3.78 13.54 -5.83
C ALA A 161 -4.20 12.31 -5.02
N ALA A 162 -5.49 11.99 -4.99
CA ALA A 162 -5.98 10.79 -4.30
C ALA A 162 -5.36 9.52 -4.89
N TRP A 163 -5.27 9.41 -6.21
CA TRP A 163 -4.65 8.27 -6.87
C TRP A 163 -3.15 8.16 -6.56
N GLN A 164 -2.42 9.28 -6.54
CA GLN A 164 -1.00 9.31 -6.17
C GLN A 164 -0.77 8.90 -4.71
N VAL A 165 -1.68 9.30 -3.81
CA VAL A 165 -1.66 8.85 -2.42
C VAL A 165 -1.77 7.32 -2.35
N CYS A 166 -2.78 6.75 -3.00
CA CYS A 166 -2.98 5.30 -3.06
C CYS A 166 -1.78 4.58 -3.71
N ALA A 167 -1.22 5.11 -4.80
CA ALA A 167 -0.08 4.50 -5.48
C ALA A 167 1.15 4.39 -4.59
N HIS A 168 1.50 5.44 -3.83
CA HIS A 168 2.64 5.40 -2.91
C HIS A 168 2.32 4.61 -1.62
N ALA A 169 1.09 4.69 -1.12
CA ALA A 169 0.66 3.97 0.08
C ALA A 169 0.52 2.46 -0.15
N SER A 170 0.25 2.00 -1.38
CA SER A 170 0.09 0.58 -1.74
C SER A 170 1.28 -0.31 -1.38
N PHE A 171 2.46 0.27 -1.15
CA PHE A 171 3.60 -0.43 -0.55
C PHE A 171 3.27 -1.05 0.83
N GLY A 172 2.34 -0.45 1.58
CA GLY A 172 1.82 -1.00 2.84
C GLY A 172 1.32 -2.44 2.71
N TRP A 173 0.77 -2.83 1.55
CA TRP A 173 0.31 -4.20 1.29
C TRP A 173 1.43 -5.24 1.37
N MET A 174 2.69 -4.86 1.12
CA MET A 174 3.82 -5.79 1.25
C MET A 174 4.02 -6.25 2.69
N PHE A 175 3.65 -5.42 3.67
CA PHE A 175 3.74 -5.80 5.08
C PHE A 175 2.73 -6.88 5.46
N CYS A 176 1.60 -7.01 4.75
CA CYS A 176 0.69 -8.13 4.94
C CYS A 176 1.41 -9.45 4.67
N GLY A 177 2.09 -9.56 3.53
CA GLY A 177 2.83 -10.76 3.16
C GLY A 177 4.05 -11.01 4.06
N ILE A 178 4.83 -9.96 4.38
CA ILE A 178 5.99 -10.05 5.28
C ILE A 178 5.57 -10.56 6.66
N PHE A 179 4.53 -9.96 7.26
CA PHE A 179 4.08 -10.37 8.59
C PHE A 179 3.43 -11.74 8.58
N VAL A 180 2.66 -12.11 7.55
CA VAL A 180 2.13 -13.47 7.39
C VAL A 180 3.27 -14.48 7.33
N GLY A 181 4.28 -14.23 6.48
CA GLY A 181 5.46 -15.07 6.38
C GLY A 181 6.21 -15.21 7.71
N PHE A 182 6.38 -14.09 8.43
CA PHE A 182 7.00 -14.11 9.75
C PHE A 182 6.18 -14.90 10.79
N ALA A 183 4.85 -14.73 10.80
CA ALA A 183 3.96 -15.46 11.71
C ALA A 183 4.00 -16.97 11.46
N LEU A 184 3.94 -17.40 10.20
CA LEU A 184 4.06 -18.80 9.81
C LEU A 184 5.45 -19.37 10.16
N ALA A 185 6.52 -18.62 9.87
CA ALA A 185 7.88 -19.03 10.20
C ALA A 185 8.10 -19.14 11.72
N ALA A 186 7.54 -18.23 12.51
CA ALA A 186 7.59 -18.25 13.96
C ALA A 186 6.85 -19.47 14.52
N LEU A 187 5.62 -19.73 14.06
CA LEU A 187 4.83 -20.90 14.46
C LEU A 187 5.58 -22.21 14.17
N PHE A 188 6.12 -22.34 12.96
CA PHE A 188 6.91 -23.50 12.56
C PHE A 188 8.19 -23.65 13.40
N SER A 189 8.90 -22.55 13.64
CA SER A 189 10.14 -22.56 14.44
C SER A 189 9.87 -22.96 15.88
N VAL A 190 8.79 -22.46 16.49
CA VAL A 190 8.42 -22.81 17.87
C VAL A 190 8.11 -24.30 17.98
N GLN A 191 7.31 -24.83 17.05
CA GLN A 191 6.98 -26.25 17.01
C GLN A 191 8.23 -27.12 16.80
N ARG A 192 9.11 -26.73 15.86
CA ARG A 192 10.30 -27.50 15.48
C ARG A 192 11.39 -27.50 16.56
N LEU A 193 11.66 -26.35 17.16
CA LEU A 193 12.78 -26.17 18.09
C LEU A 193 12.44 -26.58 19.52
N PHE A 194 11.22 -26.32 19.97
CA PHE A 194 10.82 -26.57 21.35
C PHE A 194 9.92 -27.79 21.53
N GLY A 195 9.45 -28.40 20.43
CA GLY A 195 8.43 -29.47 20.50
C GLY A 195 7.09 -28.98 21.07
N LEU A 196 6.94 -27.66 21.23
CA LEU A 196 5.73 -27.03 21.75
C LEU A 196 4.74 -26.90 20.60
N ALA A 197 4.14 -28.02 20.21
CA ALA A 197 2.88 -27.95 19.51
C ALA A 197 1.83 -27.47 20.53
N PRO A 198 1.10 -26.37 20.26
CA PRO A 198 0.01 -25.95 21.12
C PRO A 198 -1.05 -27.05 21.07
N THR A 199 -0.98 -27.95 22.06
CA THR A 199 -1.86 -29.09 22.24
C THR A 199 -3.01 -28.65 23.13
N GLY A 200 -4.22 -28.96 22.72
CA GLY A 200 -5.44 -28.52 23.41
C GLY A 200 -6.50 -28.09 22.42
N ARG A 201 -7.75 -28.26 22.83
CA ARG A 201 -8.93 -27.88 22.05
C ARG A 201 -9.54 -26.64 22.69
N VAL A 202 -9.93 -25.67 21.87
CA VAL A 202 -10.70 -24.53 22.34
C VAL A 202 -12.16 -24.86 22.15
N ASP A 203 -12.86 -25.12 23.26
CA ASP A 203 -14.30 -25.35 23.25
C ASP A 203 -15.04 -24.03 23.52
N LEU A 204 -15.55 -23.41 22.44
CA LEU A 204 -16.37 -22.20 22.52
C LEU A 204 -17.87 -22.52 22.66
N ARG A 205 -18.26 -23.80 22.84
CA ARG A 205 -19.67 -24.18 23.03
C ARG A 205 -20.29 -23.55 24.27
N SER A 206 -19.48 -23.26 25.29
CA SER A 206 -19.90 -22.52 26.48
C SER A 206 -20.41 -21.09 26.15
N MET A 207 -19.98 -20.51 25.03
CA MET A 207 -20.43 -19.22 24.52
C MET A 207 -21.53 -19.34 23.46
N GLY A 208 -22.08 -20.54 23.24
CA GLY A 208 -23.10 -20.81 22.22
C GLY A 208 -22.56 -20.91 20.79
N ILE A 209 -21.23 -20.88 20.60
CA ILE A 209 -20.60 -21.01 19.28
C ILE A 209 -20.24 -22.50 19.08
N GLN A 210 -20.77 -23.11 18.01
CA GLN A 210 -20.48 -24.52 17.66
C GLN A 210 -19.07 -24.67 17.05
N PHE A 211 -18.04 -24.24 17.77
CA PHE A 211 -16.65 -24.26 17.34
C PHE A 211 -15.81 -25.02 18.39
N ASN A 212 -15.26 -26.15 17.99
CA ASN A 212 -14.38 -27.00 18.81
C ASN A 212 -13.18 -27.41 17.97
N GLU A 213 -12.21 -26.51 17.89
CA GLU A 213 -11.03 -26.67 17.05
C GLU A 213 -9.76 -26.71 17.90
N ASP A 214 -8.73 -27.34 17.35
CA ASP A 214 -7.43 -27.42 17.99
C ASP A 214 -6.73 -26.06 17.97
N TRP A 215 -6.00 -25.72 19.04
CA TRP A 215 -5.24 -24.46 19.13
C TRP A 215 -4.31 -24.24 17.93
N TYR A 216 -3.76 -25.32 17.39
CA TYR A 216 -2.93 -25.27 16.20
C TYR A 216 -3.66 -24.67 14.99
N VAL A 217 -4.94 -25.03 14.77
CA VAL A 217 -5.76 -24.48 13.68
C VAL A 217 -6.02 -22.99 13.92
N ILE A 218 -6.38 -22.64 15.16
CA ILE A 218 -6.65 -21.24 15.55
C ILE A 218 -5.41 -20.37 15.37
N LEU A 219 -4.23 -20.84 15.77
CA LEU A 219 -2.98 -20.09 15.60
C LEU A 219 -2.50 -20.08 14.14
N GLY A 220 -2.70 -21.19 13.42
CA GLY A 220 -2.35 -21.33 12.02
C GLY A 220 -3.17 -20.43 11.08
N ILE A 221 -4.41 -20.10 11.45
CA ILE A 221 -5.27 -19.17 10.69
C ILE A 221 -5.26 -17.77 11.32
N GLY A 222 -5.49 -17.68 12.63
CA GLY A 222 -5.59 -16.43 13.37
C GLY A 222 -4.29 -15.64 13.40
N GLY A 223 -3.13 -16.31 13.49
CA GLY A 223 -1.81 -15.67 13.43
C GLY A 223 -1.60 -14.91 12.11
N PRO A 224 -1.70 -15.59 10.95
CA PRO A 224 -1.66 -14.94 9.64
C PRO A 224 -2.72 -13.85 9.44
N LEU A 225 -3.96 -14.02 9.92
CA LEU A 225 -4.98 -12.98 9.82
C LEU A 225 -4.62 -11.73 10.61
N LEU A 226 -4.16 -11.88 11.86
CA LEU A 226 -3.70 -10.77 12.69
C LEU A 226 -2.48 -10.07 12.08
N ALA A 227 -1.54 -10.85 11.55
CA ALA A 227 -0.38 -10.35 10.83
C ALA A 227 -0.76 -9.56 9.56
N CYS A 228 -1.72 -10.07 8.79
CA CYS A 228 -2.28 -9.37 7.63
C CYS A 228 -2.96 -8.06 8.05
N PHE A 229 -3.74 -8.07 9.14
CA PHE A 229 -4.36 -6.86 9.69
C PHE A 229 -3.31 -5.79 10.08
N ALA A 230 -2.20 -6.20 10.69
CA ALA A 230 -1.11 -5.26 10.99
C ALA A 230 -0.52 -4.60 9.72
N GLY A 231 -0.44 -5.34 8.60
CA GLY A 231 -0.05 -4.79 7.30
C GLY A 231 -1.09 -3.80 6.74
N VAL A 232 -2.38 -4.11 6.86
CA VAL A 232 -3.48 -3.19 6.50
C VAL A 232 -3.37 -1.88 7.27
N VAL A 233 -3.09 -1.94 8.58
CA VAL A 233 -2.91 -0.74 9.41
C VAL A 233 -1.77 0.14 8.89
N ILE A 234 -0.67 -0.45 8.40
CA ILE A 234 0.43 0.31 7.80
C ILE A 234 -0.04 1.03 6.52
N PHE A 235 -0.76 0.34 5.64
CA PHE A 235 -1.36 0.94 4.45
C PHE A 235 -2.26 2.13 4.80
N GLU A 236 -3.19 1.94 5.74
CA GLU A 236 -4.13 2.97 6.21
C GLU A 236 -3.42 4.19 6.81
N VAL A 237 -2.38 3.97 7.62
CA VAL A 237 -1.57 5.07 8.18
C VAL A 237 -0.89 5.87 7.07
N LEU A 238 -0.33 5.21 6.05
CA LEU A 238 0.29 5.90 4.92
C LEU A 238 -0.73 6.69 4.11
N VAL A 239 -1.90 6.11 3.83
CA VAL A 239 -3.02 6.80 3.16
C VAL A 239 -3.43 8.04 3.94
N TYR A 240 -3.69 7.91 5.24
CA TYR A 240 -4.10 9.03 6.09
C TYR A 240 -3.06 10.16 6.06
N LYS A 241 -1.77 9.85 6.17
CA LYS A 241 -0.69 10.85 6.11
C LYS A 241 -0.63 11.50 4.72
N GLY A 242 -0.80 10.73 3.65
CA GLY A 242 -0.82 11.25 2.28
C GLY A 242 -2.00 12.17 2.00
N VAL A 243 -3.21 11.77 2.37
CA VAL A 243 -4.41 12.61 2.25
C VAL A 243 -4.22 13.93 2.99
N ARG A 244 -3.69 13.90 4.21
CA ARG A 244 -3.41 15.12 5.00
C ARG A 244 -2.39 16.03 4.34
N ALA A 245 -1.34 15.48 3.73
CA ALA A 245 -0.31 16.25 3.04
C ALA A 245 -0.78 16.82 1.69
N CYS A 246 -1.72 16.15 1.02
CA CYS A 246 -2.18 16.53 -0.33
C CYS A 246 -3.55 17.21 -0.36
N ARG A 247 -4.22 17.43 0.78
CA ARG A 247 -5.62 17.91 0.85
C ARG A 247 -5.92 19.23 0.13
N TYR A 248 -4.91 20.06 -0.12
CA TYR A 248 -5.00 21.33 -0.85
C TYR A 248 -3.96 21.43 -1.97
N ALA A 249 -3.37 20.30 -2.38
CA ALA A 249 -2.36 20.27 -3.43
C ALA A 249 -2.99 20.66 -4.78
N ALA A 250 -2.45 21.69 -5.40
CA ALA A 250 -2.87 22.13 -6.73
C ALA A 250 -2.30 21.19 -7.81
N THR A 251 -3.07 20.94 -8.85
CA THR A 251 -2.60 20.27 -10.07
C THR A 251 -1.89 21.28 -10.97
N ALA A 252 -0.77 20.87 -11.56
CA ALA A 252 -0.13 21.67 -12.59
C ALA A 252 -1.11 21.86 -13.76
N PRO A 253 -1.19 23.07 -14.37
CA PRO A 253 -1.96 23.26 -15.59
C PRO A 253 -1.42 22.30 -16.67
N ALA A 254 -2.31 21.75 -17.48
CA ALA A 254 -1.89 20.88 -18.59
C ALA A 254 -0.92 21.66 -19.49
N PRO A 255 0.21 21.07 -19.91
CA PRO A 255 1.11 21.75 -20.83
C PRO A 255 0.33 22.13 -22.09
N ILE A 256 0.43 23.40 -22.50
CA ILE A 256 -0.14 23.89 -23.75
C ILE A 256 0.53 23.08 -24.86
N ARG A 257 -0.24 22.24 -25.57
CA ARG A 257 0.26 21.53 -26.75
C ARG A 257 0.47 22.58 -27.84
N THR A 258 1.71 23.04 -27.98
CA THR A 258 2.17 23.85 -29.12
C THR A 258 2.29 22.98 -30.35
#